data_AF-A0A925QVP3-F1
#
_entry.id   AF-A0A925QVP3-F1
#
_cell.length_a   1.000
_cell.length_b   1.000
_cell.length_c   1.000
_cell.angle_alpha   90.00
_cell.angle_beta   90.00
_cell.angle_gamma   90.00
#
_symmetry.space_group_name_H-M   'P 1'
#
loop_
_entity.id
_entity.type
_entity.pdbx_description
1 polymer ?
#
loop_
_entity_poly.entity_id
_entity_poly.type
_entity_poly.pdbx_seq_one_letter_code
_entity_poly.pdbx_strand_id
1 'polypeptide(L)'
;AHLAFLEGLPNYRVTPQFLFVHAGLDFSLDDPLSVAGRTAMLWTRDGMVSSKKIGGRTLVTGHTIQTLDVIQRSVSTKHICADNGCCLGTGFTEGKGNMVAVDLETRELIVQPNID
;
A
#
# COMPACT_ATOMS: atom_id res chain seq x y z
N ALA A 1 -17.99 9.47 17.72
CA ALA A 1 -17.08 10.15 16.78
C ALA A 1 -16.15 9.16 16.07
N HIS A 2 -15.32 8.40 16.79
CA HIS A 2 -14.34 7.49 16.16
C HIS A 2 -14.95 6.31 15.37
N LEU A 3 -16.01 5.68 15.86
CA LEU A 3 -16.66 4.56 15.15
C LEU A 3 -17.24 4.99 13.79
N ALA A 4 -18.00 6.09 13.77
CA ALA A 4 -18.56 6.63 12.53
C ALA A 4 -17.47 7.01 11.50
N PHE A 5 -16.29 7.44 11.96
CA PHE A 5 -15.14 7.67 11.07
C PHE A 5 -14.65 6.35 10.45
N LEU A 6 -14.42 5.32 11.26
CA LEU A 6 -13.93 4.01 10.79
C LEU A 6 -14.93 3.34 9.84
N GLU A 7 -16.22 3.41 10.14
CA GLU A 7 -17.30 2.86 9.31
C GLU A 7 -17.42 3.59 7.95
N GLY A 8 -16.97 4.85 7.88
CA GLY A 8 -16.99 5.66 6.67
C GLY A 8 -15.78 5.46 5.74
N LEU A 9 -14.77 4.70 6.15
CA LEU A 9 -13.56 4.52 5.34
C LEU A 9 -13.82 3.60 4.14
N PRO A 10 -13.45 4.02 2.91
CA PRO A 10 -13.56 3.15 1.75
C PRO A 10 -12.44 2.11 1.73
N ASN A 11 -12.69 0.94 1.11
CA ASN A 11 -11.65 -0.08 0.93
C ASN A 11 -10.54 0.33 -0.05
N TYR A 12 -10.83 1.31 -0.93
CA TYR A 12 -9.88 1.82 -1.91
C TYR A 12 -10.18 3.29 -2.26
N ARG A 13 -9.20 3.97 -2.86
CA ARG A 13 -9.36 5.33 -3.41
C ARG A 13 -8.72 5.43 -4.79
N VAL A 14 -9.46 5.95 -5.77
CA VAL A 14 -8.98 6.12 -7.15
C VAL A 14 -8.71 7.61 -7.42
N THR A 15 -7.56 7.94 -8.03
CA THR A 15 -7.28 9.27 -8.62
C THR A 15 -6.99 9.09 -10.12
N PRO A 16 -6.73 10.17 -10.89
CA PRO A 16 -6.33 10.03 -12.29
C PRO A 16 -5.06 9.17 -12.47
N GLN A 17 -4.11 9.25 -11.53
CA GLN A 17 -2.79 8.60 -11.64
C GLN A 17 -2.59 7.41 -10.70
N PHE A 18 -3.34 7.33 -9.60
CA PHE A 18 -3.09 6.38 -8.52
C PHE A 18 -4.33 5.59 -8.12
N LEU A 19 -4.10 4.38 -7.61
CA LEU A 19 -5.09 3.56 -6.93
C LEU A 19 -4.53 3.15 -5.58
N PHE A 20 -5.18 3.57 -4.51
CA PHE A 20 -4.81 3.24 -3.14
C PHE A 20 -5.68 2.11 -2.62
N VAL A 21 -5.06 1.08 -2.05
CA VAL A 21 -5.73 -0.06 -1.41
C VAL A 21 -4.87 -0.57 -0.26
N HIS A 22 -5.46 -1.09 0.83
CA HIS A 22 -4.68 -1.48 2.00
C HIS A 22 -3.64 -2.57 1.69
N ALA A 23 -4.04 -3.68 1.08
CA ALA A 23 -3.19 -4.84 0.87
C ALA A 23 -2.83 -5.08 -0.60
N GLY A 24 -3.81 -5.13 -1.50
CA GLY A 24 -3.60 -5.36 -2.92
C GLY A 24 -4.91 -5.66 -3.65
N LEU A 25 -4.84 -6.26 -4.83
CA LEU A 25 -6.02 -6.57 -5.64
C LEU A 25 -5.93 -7.99 -6.20
N ASP A 26 -7.08 -8.64 -6.32
CA ASP A 26 -7.16 -9.91 -7.05
C ASP A 26 -7.33 -9.61 -8.55
N PHE A 27 -6.23 -9.73 -9.29
CA PHE A 27 -6.21 -9.49 -10.73
C PHE A 27 -6.72 -10.68 -11.56
N SER A 28 -7.11 -11.80 -10.94
CA SER A 28 -7.84 -12.87 -11.64
C SER A 28 -9.27 -12.45 -11.96
N LEU A 29 -9.88 -11.60 -11.11
CA LEU A 29 -11.22 -11.04 -11.33
C LEU A 29 -11.26 -10.07 -12.50
N ASP A 30 -12.35 -10.08 -13.28
CA ASP A 30 -12.55 -9.12 -14.37
C ASP A 30 -12.55 -7.67 -13.85
N ASP A 31 -13.25 -7.44 -12.74
CA ASP A 31 -13.20 -6.19 -11.97
C ASP A 31 -12.63 -6.46 -10.56
N PRO A 32 -11.35 -6.14 -10.32
CA PRO A 32 -10.73 -6.27 -9.01
C PRO A 32 -11.33 -5.33 -7.94
N LEU A 33 -12.07 -4.29 -8.35
CA LEU A 33 -12.71 -3.34 -7.44
C LEU A 33 -14.14 -3.74 -7.03
N SER A 34 -14.62 -4.86 -7.57
CA SER A 34 -15.93 -5.42 -7.26
C SER A 34 -16.05 -5.90 -5.81
N VAL A 35 -17.28 -6.24 -5.40
CA VAL A 35 -17.55 -6.82 -4.06
C VAL A 35 -16.73 -8.08 -3.81
N ALA A 36 -16.53 -8.92 -4.84
CA ALA A 36 -15.73 -10.14 -4.75
C ALA A 36 -14.24 -9.86 -4.44
N GLY A 37 -13.72 -8.70 -4.88
CA GLY A 37 -12.33 -8.30 -4.66
C GLY A 37 -12.05 -7.73 -3.26
N ARG A 38 -13.07 -7.43 -2.45
CA ARG A 38 -12.89 -6.76 -1.14
C ARG A 38 -12.00 -7.53 -0.17
N THR A 39 -12.07 -8.85 -0.16
CA THR A 39 -11.20 -9.67 0.69
C THR A 39 -9.73 -9.47 0.31
N ALA A 40 -9.43 -9.44 -1.00
CA ALA A 40 -8.07 -9.19 -1.47
C ALA A 40 -7.59 -7.78 -1.09
N MET A 41 -8.46 -6.77 -1.17
CA MET A 41 -8.15 -5.39 -0.76
C MET A 41 -7.61 -5.28 0.66
N LEU A 42 -8.04 -6.17 1.56
CA LEU A 42 -7.68 -6.16 2.97
C LEU A 42 -6.57 -7.14 3.35
N TRP A 43 -6.40 -8.23 2.59
CA TRP A 43 -5.61 -9.38 3.07
C TRP A 43 -4.62 -9.98 2.07
N THR A 44 -4.69 -9.61 0.79
CA THR A 44 -3.78 -10.24 -0.17
C THR A 44 -2.34 -9.84 0.08
N ARG A 45 -1.42 -10.77 -0.19
CA ARG A 45 0.03 -10.52 -0.21
C ARG A 45 0.61 -10.73 -1.60
N ASP A 46 -0.26 -10.89 -2.60
CA ASP A 46 0.15 -10.99 -3.99
C ASP A 46 0.70 -9.63 -4.46
N GLY A 47 1.87 -9.68 -5.11
CA GLY A 47 2.54 -8.52 -5.69
C GLY A 47 2.27 -8.36 -7.19
N MET A 48 1.49 -9.24 -7.82
CA MET A 48 1.15 -9.12 -9.24
C MET A 48 0.26 -7.90 -9.48
N VAL A 49 0.62 -7.07 -10.46
CA VAL A 49 -0.17 -5.90 -10.85
C VAL A 49 -0.48 -5.92 -12.34
N SER A 50 -1.77 -5.85 -12.68
CA SER A 50 -2.21 -5.62 -14.05
C SER A 50 -2.52 -4.14 -14.27
N SER A 51 -1.58 -3.41 -14.87
CA SER A 51 -1.78 -1.98 -15.23
C SER A 51 -3.03 -1.76 -16.08
N LYS A 52 -3.40 -2.72 -16.94
CA LYS A 52 -4.61 -2.64 -17.78
C LYS A 52 -5.89 -2.61 -16.93
N LYS A 53 -6.02 -3.50 -15.93
CA LYS A 53 -7.22 -3.60 -15.08
C LYS A 53 -7.41 -2.42 -14.13
N ILE A 54 -6.34 -1.62 -13.91
CA ILE A 54 -6.40 -0.37 -13.11
C ILE A 54 -6.32 0.90 -13.97
N GLY A 55 -6.47 0.78 -15.29
CA GLY A 55 -6.50 1.92 -16.21
C GLY A 55 -5.17 2.69 -16.27
N GLY A 56 -4.03 1.99 -16.21
CA GLY A 56 -2.68 2.56 -16.31
C GLY A 56 -2.15 3.24 -15.05
N ARG A 57 -2.95 3.25 -13.98
CA ARG A 57 -2.62 3.85 -12.68
C ARG A 57 -1.46 3.12 -12.00
N THR A 58 -0.79 3.83 -11.10
CA THR A 58 0.15 3.23 -10.14
C THR A 58 -0.65 2.72 -8.94
N LEU A 59 -0.44 1.47 -8.55
CA LEU A 59 -1.03 0.88 -7.34
C LEU A 59 -0.19 1.29 -6.11
N VAL A 60 -0.84 1.71 -5.03
CA VAL A 60 -0.19 2.05 -3.75
C VAL A 60 -0.79 1.19 -2.66
N THR A 61 0.04 0.43 -1.95
CA THR A 61 -0.37 -0.53 -0.91
C THR A 61 0.47 -0.41 0.35
N GLY A 62 -0.07 -0.90 1.47
CA GLY A 62 0.67 -1.19 2.69
C GLY A 62 0.60 -2.69 3.01
N HIS A 63 0.23 -3.04 4.24
CA HIS A 63 -0.11 -4.38 4.75
C HIS A 63 1.03 -5.39 4.83
N THR A 64 1.81 -5.52 3.76
CA THR A 64 2.95 -6.43 3.72
C THR A 64 4.20 -5.64 4.05
N ILE A 65 4.72 -5.89 5.26
CA ILE A 65 5.93 -5.23 5.78
C ILE A 65 7.14 -5.54 4.89
N GLN A 66 7.72 -4.50 4.32
CA GLN A 66 8.92 -4.54 3.47
C GLN A 66 10.11 -3.85 4.16
N THR A 67 11.33 -4.17 3.72
CA THR A 67 12.52 -3.41 4.13
C THR A 67 12.59 -2.07 3.42
N LEU A 68 13.27 -1.07 4.00
CA LEU A 68 13.43 0.26 3.38
C LEU A 68 13.98 0.18 1.95
N ASP A 69 14.92 -0.73 1.68
CA ASP A 69 15.48 -0.93 0.34
C ASP A 69 14.43 -1.42 -0.68
N VAL A 70 13.55 -2.34 -0.28
CA VAL A 70 12.45 -2.80 -1.15
C VAL A 70 11.45 -1.67 -1.39
N ILE A 71 11.11 -0.91 -0.34
CA ILE A 71 10.19 0.23 -0.44
C ILE A 71 10.78 1.26 -1.40
N GLN A 72 12.05 1.66 -1.22
CA GLN A 72 12.77 2.61 -2.06
C GLN A 72 12.76 2.20 -3.53
N ARG A 73 13.01 0.92 -3.83
CA ARG A 73 12.92 0.38 -5.19
C ARG A 73 11.50 0.44 -5.74
N SER A 74 10.49 0.14 -4.91
CA SER A 74 9.08 0.14 -5.31
C SER A 74 8.57 1.52 -5.75
N VAL A 75 9.12 2.60 -5.16
CA VAL A 75 8.70 3.98 -5.46
C VAL A 75 8.85 4.31 -6.95
N SER A 76 9.82 3.72 -7.66
CA SER A 76 10.03 3.95 -9.10
C SER A 76 9.18 3.04 -10.01
N THR A 77 8.32 2.19 -9.45
CA THR A 77 7.54 1.22 -10.22
C THR A 77 6.06 1.62 -10.35
N LYS A 78 5.25 0.72 -10.93
CA LYS A 78 3.78 0.81 -10.98
C LYS A 78 3.10 0.22 -9.75
N HIS A 79 3.86 -0.27 -8.77
CA HIS A 79 3.37 -0.76 -7.49
C HIS A 79 4.26 -0.22 -6.36
N ILE A 80 3.75 0.75 -5.62
CA ILE A 80 4.42 1.33 -4.45
C ILE A 80 3.94 0.60 -3.20
N CYS A 81 4.86 -0.02 -2.46
CA CYS A 81 4.58 -0.71 -1.20
C CYS A 81 5.11 0.15 -0.05
N ALA A 82 4.23 0.85 0.67
CA ALA A 82 4.58 1.82 1.70
C ALA A 82 4.26 1.30 3.12
N ASP A 83 4.82 0.14 3.48
CA ASP A 83 4.72 -0.40 4.84
C ASP A 83 6.07 -0.94 5.30
N ASN A 84 6.71 -0.25 6.25
CA ASN A 84 7.97 -0.67 6.87
C ASN A 84 7.76 -1.30 8.26
N GLY A 85 6.50 -1.49 8.68
CA GLY A 85 6.16 -2.12 9.95
C GLY A 85 6.49 -1.26 11.17
N CYS A 86 6.16 0.04 11.13
CA CYS A 86 6.39 0.97 12.26
C CYS A 86 5.94 0.40 13.61
N CYS A 87 4.82 -0.32 13.65
CA CYS A 87 4.26 -0.93 14.87
C CYS A 87 5.14 -2.04 15.49
N LEU A 88 6.17 -2.51 14.79
CA LEU A 88 7.14 -3.46 15.32
C LEU A 88 8.17 -2.77 16.23
N GLY A 89 8.36 -1.45 16.14
CA GLY A 89 9.38 -0.72 16.88
C GLY A 89 10.82 -1.04 16.43
N THR A 90 11.80 -0.54 17.17
CA THR A 90 13.22 -0.74 16.87
C THR A 90 13.73 -2.04 17.51
N GLY A 91 14.09 -3.05 16.71
CA GLY A 91 14.85 -4.21 17.24
C GLY A 91 14.48 -5.58 16.68
N PHE A 92 13.40 -5.72 15.92
CA PHE A 92 12.95 -7.05 15.48
C PHE A 92 13.56 -7.51 14.15
N THR A 93 13.90 -6.60 13.23
CA THR A 93 14.46 -6.96 11.91
C THR A 93 15.20 -5.78 11.29
N GLU A 94 16.38 -6.01 10.74
CA GLU A 94 17.17 -5.00 10.02
C GLU A 94 16.37 -4.38 8.86
N GLY A 95 16.44 -3.04 8.73
CA GLY A 95 15.77 -2.30 7.66
C GLY A 95 14.24 -2.19 7.80
N LYS A 96 13.66 -2.52 8.97
CA LYS A 96 12.22 -2.41 9.29
C LYS A 96 12.01 -1.58 10.57
N GLY A 97 10.75 -1.26 10.87
CA GLY A 97 10.35 -0.62 12.12
C GLY A 97 10.18 0.91 12.04
N ASN A 98 10.17 1.50 10.84
CA ASN A 98 10.00 2.94 10.67
C ASN A 98 8.58 3.30 10.20
N MET A 99 8.15 4.53 10.51
CA MET A 99 7.05 5.17 9.80
C MET A 99 7.58 5.67 8.45
N VAL A 100 6.86 5.36 7.37
CA VAL A 100 7.26 5.76 6.02
C VAL A 100 6.12 6.46 5.30
N ALA A 101 6.49 7.43 4.47
CA ALA A 101 5.59 8.09 3.53
C ALA A 101 6.28 8.23 2.18
N VAL A 102 5.51 8.31 1.10
CA VAL A 102 6.04 8.53 -0.25
C VAL A 102 5.43 9.80 -0.80
N ASP A 103 6.28 10.74 -1.21
CA ASP A 103 5.85 11.84 -2.05
C ASP A 103 5.60 11.29 -3.47
N LEU A 104 4.36 11.36 -3.92
CA LEU A 104 3.93 10.74 -5.17
C LEU A 104 4.32 11.55 -6.41
N GLU A 105 4.60 12.85 -6.25
CA GLU A 105 5.05 13.73 -7.33
C GLU A 105 6.55 13.60 -7.51
N THR A 106 7.32 13.74 -6.42
CA THR A 106 8.78 13.70 -6.47
C THR A 106 9.34 12.27 -6.46
N ARG A 107 8.51 11.28 -6.12
CA ARG A 107 8.92 9.87 -5.96
C ARG A 107 9.98 9.71 -4.86
N GLU A 108 9.90 10.54 -3.82
CA GLU A 108 10.78 10.52 -2.66
C GLU A 108 10.20 9.66 -1.53
N LEU A 109 11.05 8.84 -0.90
CA LEU A 109 10.72 8.10 0.31
C LEU A 109 11.11 8.93 1.55
N ILE A 110 10.13 9.23 2.38
CA ILE A 110 10.30 9.90 3.67
C ILE A 110 10.28 8.85 4.76
N VAL A 111 11.28 8.89 5.66
CA VAL A 111 11.45 7.90 6.74
C VAL A 111 11.54 8.61 8.08
N GLN A 112 10.74 8.15 9.04
CA GLN A 112 10.76 8.58 10.43
C GLN A 112 10.97 7.35 11.32
N PRO A 113 12.05 7.29 12.12
CA PRO A 113 12.20 6.26 13.15
C PRO A 113 10.98 6.21 14.06
N ASN A 114 10.57 5.00 14.47
CA ASN A 114 9.56 4.85 15.51
C ASN A 114 10.02 5.57 16.79
N ILE A 115 9.10 6.28 17.45
CA ILE A 115 9.36 7.13 18.62
C ILE A 115 8.55 6.69 19.86
N ASP A 116 7.88 5.54 19.78
CA ASP A 116 7.08 4.96 20.86
C ASP A 116 7.95 4.17 21.86
#